data_AF-A0AAW1U8P5-F1
#
_entry.id   AF-A0AAW1U8P5-F1
#
_cell.length_a   1.000
_cell.length_b   1.000
_cell.length_c   1.000
_cell.angle_alpha   90.00
_cell.angle_beta   90.00
_cell.angle_gamma   90.00
#
_symmetry.space_group_name_H-M   'P 1'
#
loop_
_entity.id
_entity.type
_entity.pdbx_description
1 polymer ?
#
loop_
_entity_poly.entity_id
_entity_poly.type
_entity_poly.pdbx_seq_one_letter_code
_entity_poly.pdbx_strand_id
1 'polypeptide(L)'
;MKLRQQESEQQFEIENKMDEKRALSHDISLYNLVLDNIIPKTYRKKIDSNIKYNNNDDEYSVNHVAYAGNNILSKSDKTSSTMKNFPNRMKSPFITSRKR
;
A
#
# COMPACT_ATOMS: atom_id res chain seq x y z
N MET A 1 45.71 5.41 24.86
CA MET A 1 44.36 5.73 25.40
C MET A 1 43.36 6.10 24.31
N LYS A 2 43.71 6.95 23.34
CA LYS A 2 42.81 7.46 22.28
C LYS A 2 42.15 6.38 21.39
N LEU A 3 42.89 5.36 20.96
CA LEU A 3 42.37 4.27 20.12
C LEU A 3 41.28 3.45 20.81
N ARG A 4 41.45 3.17 22.10
CA ARG A 4 40.51 2.35 22.88
C ARG A 4 39.17 3.07 23.11
N GLN A 5 39.19 4.40 23.21
CA GLN A 5 37.97 5.23 23.26
C GLN A 5 37.25 5.21 21.91
N GLN A 6 37.99 5.39 20.81
CA GLN A 6 37.42 5.35 19.46
C GLN A 6 36.79 3.98 19.13
N GLU A 7 37.44 2.88 19.51
CA GLU A 7 36.89 1.53 19.36
C GLU A 7 35.60 1.34 20.17
N SER A 8 35.56 1.89 21.40
CA SER A 8 34.36 1.84 22.24
C SER A 8 33.19 2.65 21.67
N GLU A 9 33.46 3.83 21.13
CA GLU A 9 32.45 4.69 20.49
C GLU A 9 31.89 4.00 19.23
N GLN A 10 32.76 3.45 18.39
CA GLN A 10 32.36 2.68 17.21
C GLN A 10 31.51 1.47 17.58
N GLN A 11 31.88 0.75 18.64
CA GLN A 11 31.11 -0.40 19.11
C GLN A 11 29.70 0.00 19.54
N PHE A 12 29.56 1.11 20.26
CA PHE A 12 28.27 1.65 20.67
C PHE A 12 27.42 2.10 19.48
N GLU A 13 28.03 2.77 18.49
CA GLU A 13 27.33 3.15 17.26
C GLU A 13 26.82 1.93 16.47
N ILE A 14 27.62 0.86 16.39
CA ILE A 14 27.23 -0.39 15.73
C ILE A 14 26.04 -1.01 16.48
N GLU A 15 26.12 -1.07 17.81
CA GLU A 15 25.04 -1.64 18.64
C GLU A 15 23.74 -0.86 18.47
N ASN A 16 23.78 0.48 18.51
CA ASN A 16 22.63 1.33 18.27
C ASN A 16 22.00 1.10 16.89
N LYS A 17 22.81 1.02 15.83
CA LYS A 17 22.31 0.73 14.47
C LYS A 17 21.68 -0.66 14.38
N MET A 18 22.22 -1.63 15.12
CA MET A 18 21.67 -2.98 15.16
C MET A 18 20.33 -3.01 15.91
N ASP A 19 20.17 -2.23 16.97
CA ASP A 19 18.91 -2.10 17.70
C ASP A 19 17.84 -1.40 16.85
N GLU A 20 18.20 -0.33 16.15
CA GLU A 20 17.31 0.33 15.19
C GLU A 20 16.83 -0.65 14.10
N LYS A 21 17.76 -1.43 13.53
CA LYS A 21 17.42 -2.46 12.54
C LYS A 21 16.46 -3.51 13.11
N ARG A 22 16.63 -3.93 14.37
CA ARG A 22 15.74 -4.88 15.04
C ARG A 22 14.34 -4.30 15.20
N ALA A 23 14.23 -3.03 15.62
CA ALA A 23 12.95 -2.34 15.74
C ALA A 23 12.22 -2.25 14.38
N LEU A 24 12.91 -1.81 13.32
CA LEU A 24 12.35 -1.73 11.98
C LEU A 24 11.89 -3.10 11.46
N SER A 25 12.66 -4.15 11.73
CA SER A 25 12.30 -5.52 11.34
C SER A 25 11.02 -5.98 12.03
N HIS A 26 10.87 -5.67 13.32
CA HIS A 26 9.67 -5.96 14.09
C HIS A 26 8.45 -5.25 13.51
N ASP A 27 8.57 -3.96 13.19
CA ASP A 27 7.47 -3.17 12.61
C ASP A 27 7.04 -3.70 11.25
N ILE A 28 8.00 -4.08 10.39
CA ILE A 28 7.72 -4.72 9.10
C ILE A 28 6.96 -6.04 9.29
N SER A 29 7.35 -6.86 10.28
CA SER A 29 6.62 -8.10 10.59
C SER A 29 5.19 -7.81 11.03
N LEU A 30 4.97 -6.77 11.84
CA LEU A 30 3.63 -6.36 12.27
C LEU A 30 2.77 -5.90 11.08
N TYR A 31 3.32 -5.06 10.20
CA TYR A 31 2.62 -4.62 9.00
C TYR A 31 2.26 -5.78 8.08
N ASN A 32 3.18 -6.74 7.90
CA ASN A 32 2.89 -7.93 7.10
C ASN A 32 1.77 -8.79 7.70
N LEU A 33 1.74 -8.95 9.02
CA LEU A 33 0.67 -9.66 9.71
C LEU A 33 -0.69 -8.99 9.49
N VAL A 34 -0.74 -7.66 9.61
CA VAL A 34 -1.95 -6.87 9.35
C VAL A 34 -2.41 -7.03 7.90
N LEU A 35 -1.48 -6.92 6.95
CA LEU A 35 -1.78 -7.07 5.52
C LEU A 35 -2.31 -8.47 5.20
N ASP A 36 -1.73 -9.52 5.79
CA ASP A 36 -2.16 -10.90 5.57
C ASP A 36 -3.56 -11.19 6.15
N ASN A 37 -3.92 -10.52 7.25
CA ASN A 37 -5.24 -10.67 7.87
C ASN A 37 -6.34 -9.87 7.16
N ILE A 38 -6.01 -8.73 6.57
CA ILE A 38 -7.01 -7.81 5.98
C ILE A 38 -7.17 -8.03 4.47
N ILE A 39 -6.09 -8.33 3.75
CA ILE A 39 -6.10 -8.37 2.28
C ILE A 39 -5.94 -9.82 1.80
N PRO A 40 -6.96 -10.41 1.15
CA PRO A 40 -6.82 -11.74 0.57
C PRO A 40 -5.68 -11.78 -0.46
N LYS A 41 -4.92 -12.88 -0.47
CA LYS A 41 -3.72 -13.07 -1.32
C LYS A 41 -3.95 -12.81 -2.82
N THR A 42 -5.17 -13.05 -3.30
CA THR A 42 -5.57 -12.79 -4.70
C THR A 42 -5.64 -11.30 -5.03
N TYR A 43 -6.06 -10.46 -4.08
CA TYR A 43 -6.07 -9.00 -4.23
C TYR A 43 -4.67 -8.41 -4.02
N ARG A 44 -3.87 -8.97 -3.11
CA ARG A 44 -2.48 -8.53 -2.89
C ARG A 44 -1.66 -8.60 -4.19
N LYS A 45 -1.72 -9.72 -4.92
CA LYS A 45 -1.07 -9.87 -6.24
C LYS A 45 -1.53 -8.82 -7.27
N LYS A 46 -2.81 -8.44 -7.25
CA LYS A 46 -3.35 -7.40 -8.15
C LYS A 46 -2.90 -6.00 -7.75
N ILE A 47 -2.74 -5.75 -6.45
CA ILE A 47 -2.21 -4.47 -5.95
C ILE A 47 -0.73 -4.37 -6.36
N ASP A 48 0.06 -5.41 -6.10
CA ASP A 48 1.49 -5.45 -6.44
C ASP A 48 1.76 -5.22 -7.92
N SER A 49 0.94 -5.79 -8.82
CA SER A 49 1.09 -5.58 -10.27
C SER A 49 0.78 -4.16 -10.74
N ASN A 50 0.06 -3.38 -9.94
CA ASN A 50 -0.38 -2.03 -10.29
C ASN A 50 0.32 -0.91 -9.50
N ILE A 51 1.19 -1.28 -8.55
CA ILE A 51 2.09 -0.36 -7.85
C ILE A 51 3.18 0.08 -8.82
N LYS A 52 3.38 1.39 -8.92
CA LYS A 52 4.51 2.02 -9.61
C LYS A 52 5.21 2.95 -8.65
N TYR A 53 6.51 2.76 -8.51
CA TYR A 53 7.36 3.70 -7.81
C TYR A 53 7.72 4.85 -8.74
N ASN A 54 7.47 6.09 -8.31
CA ASN A 54 7.81 7.29 -9.07
C ASN A 54 9.07 7.91 -8.48
N ASN A 55 10.20 7.81 -9.19
CA ASN A 55 11.49 8.35 -8.75
C ASN A 55 11.52 9.89 -8.67
N ASN A 56 10.58 10.59 -9.31
CA ASN A 56 10.58 12.05 -9.32
C ASN A 56 10.02 12.65 -8.02
N ASP A 57 9.08 11.95 -7.39
CA ASP A 57 8.38 12.41 -6.20
C ASP A 57 8.70 11.52 -4.98
N ASP A 58 9.48 10.45 -5.16
CA ASP A 58 9.74 9.39 -4.16
C ASP A 58 8.46 8.78 -3.56
N GLU A 59 7.39 8.73 -4.36
CA GLU A 59 6.08 8.25 -3.94
C GLU A 59 5.68 6.94 -4.66
N TYR A 60 4.99 6.07 -3.94
CA TYR A 60 4.31 4.91 -4.50
C TYR A 60 2.93 5.29 -5.02
N SER A 61 2.68 5.07 -6.31
CA SER A 61 1.37 5.26 -6.94
C SER A 61 0.71 3.91 -7.23
N VAL A 62 -0.58 3.76 -6.91
CA VAL A 62 -1.36 2.55 -7.20
C VAL A 62 -2.38 2.87 -8.30
N ASN A 63 -2.24 2.24 -9.46
CA ASN A 63 -3.22 2.39 -10.54
C ASN A 63 -4.43 1.48 -10.27
N HIS A 64 -5.39 1.98 -9.49
CA HIS A 64 -6.80 1.57 -9.39
C HIS A 64 -7.16 0.06 -9.41
N VAL A 65 -7.63 -0.47 -8.28
CA VAL A 65 -8.72 -1.48 -8.25
C VAL A 65 -9.75 -1.06 -7.20
N ALA A 66 -10.66 -0.15 -7.55
CA ALA A 66 -11.83 0.12 -6.73
C ALA A 66 -12.86 -1.00 -6.95
N TYR A 67 -12.76 -2.10 -6.18
CA TYR A 67 -13.75 -3.19 -6.25
C TYR A 67 -15.09 -2.80 -5.58
N ALA A 68 -15.09 -1.76 -4.73
CA ALA A 68 -16.28 -1.06 -4.29
C ALA A 68 -16.25 0.35 -4.88
N GLY A 69 -17.31 0.72 -5.60
CA GLY A 69 -17.35 1.87 -6.48
C GLY A 69 -16.93 3.18 -5.80
N ASN A 70 -15.90 3.79 -6.37
CA ASN A 70 -15.66 5.22 -6.25
C ASN A 70 -15.84 5.83 -7.65
N ASN A 71 -17.03 6.38 -7.89
CA ASN A 71 -17.28 7.33 -8.98
C ASN A 71 -16.59 8.65 -8.62
N ILE A 72 -15.26 8.70 -8.61
CA ILE A 72 -14.57 10.01 -8.60
C ILE A 72 -14.70 10.56 -10.01
N LEU A 73 -15.89 11.09 -10.32
CA LEU A 73 -16.03 12.02 -11.42
C LEU A 73 -15.23 13.24 -10.98
N SER A 74 -14.04 13.42 -11.55
CA SER A 74 -13.33 14.67 -11.37
C SER A 74 -14.31 15.78 -11.81
N LYS A 75 -14.42 16.87 -11.04
CA LYS A 75 -15.33 17.97 -11.42
C LYS A 75 -14.99 18.56 -12.79
N SER A 76 -13.85 18.20 -13.38
CA SER A 76 -13.41 18.51 -14.75
C SER A 76 -13.99 17.62 -15.86
N ASP A 77 -14.54 16.43 -15.57
CA ASP A 77 -14.97 15.49 -16.63
C ASP A 77 -16.41 15.72 -17.14
N LYS A 78 -17.02 16.87 -16.85
CA LYS A 78 -18.39 17.17 -17.29
C LYS A 78 -18.54 17.46 -18.79
N THR A 79 -17.46 17.40 -19.58
CA THR A 79 -17.52 17.73 -21.01
C THR A 79 -16.70 16.77 -21.87
N SER A 80 -17.08 15.50 -21.92
CA SER A 80 -17.16 14.80 -23.22
C SER A 80 -17.89 13.47 -23.08
N SER A 81 -19.07 13.44 -23.68
CA SER A 81 -19.82 12.25 -24.04
C SER A 81 -18.94 11.22 -24.74
N THR A 82 -18.78 10.03 -24.16
CA THR A 82 -18.94 8.70 -24.80
C THR A 82 -18.64 7.64 -23.74
N MET A 83 -19.68 7.19 -23.03
CA MET A 83 -19.56 5.99 -22.20
C MET A 83 -19.34 4.79 -23.15
N LYS A 84 -18.10 4.32 -23.24
CA LYS A 84 -17.80 3.04 -23.88
C LYS A 84 -18.43 1.93 -23.03
N ASN A 85 -19.23 1.08 -23.67
CA ASN A 85 -19.85 -0.09 -23.09
C ASN A 85 -18.81 -0.99 -22.40
N PHE A 86 -18.79 -1.01 -21.06
CA PHE A 86 -18.06 -2.02 -20.30
C PHE A 86 -18.93 -3.27 -20.17
N PRO A 87 -18.44 -4.45 -20.59
CA PRO A 87 -19.22 -5.68 -20.50
C PRO A 87 -19.34 -6.14 -19.05
N ASN A 88 -20.56 -6.54 -18.68
CA ASN A 88 -20.90 -7.34 -17.51
C ASN A 88 -20.53 -6.76 -16.13
N ARG A 89 -21.37 -5.84 -15.67
CA ARG A 89 -21.53 -5.48 -14.25
C ARG A 89 -22.00 -6.72 -13.47
N MET A 90 -21.07 -7.44 -12.82
CA MET A 90 -21.43 -8.51 -11.87
C MET A 90 -22.32 -7.92 -10.77
N LYS A 91 -23.57 -8.38 -10.68
CA LYS A 91 -24.49 -7.98 -9.61
C LYS A 91 -23.94 -8.52 -8.29
N SER A 92 -23.66 -7.63 -7.34
CA SER A 92 -23.25 -8.04 -5.99
C SER A 92 -24.38 -8.85 -5.34
N PRO A 93 -24.12 -10.05 -4.80
CA PRO A 93 -25.16 -10.88 -4.19
C PRO A 93 -25.72 -10.32 -2.87
N PHE A 94 -25.12 -9.24 -2.33
CA PHE A 94 -25.46 -8.68 -1.02
C PHE A 94 -26.40 -7.45 -1.03
N ILE A 95 -26.89 -7.01 -2.19
CA ILE A 95 -27.91 -5.94 -2.24
C ILE A 95 -29.25 -6.59 -2.54
N THR A 96 -29.82 -7.26 -1.53
CA THR A 96 -31.25 -7.57 -1.53
C THR A 96 -32.02 -6.32 -1.13
N SER A 97 -33.04 -6.02 -1.92
CA SER A 97 -33.96 -4.89 -1.78
C SER A 97 -34.61 -4.85 -0.39
N ARG A 98 -34.32 -3.82 0.40
CA ARG A 98 -35.28 -3.36 1.41
C ARG A 98 -36.27 -2.40 0.71
N LYS A 99 -37.40 -2.95 0.28
CA LYS A 99 -38.62 -2.15 0.16
C LYS A 99 -39.10 -1.84 1.59
N ARG A 100 -39.24 -0.55 1.91
CA ARG A 100 -40.26 -0.04 2.82
C ARG A 100 -40.89 1.16 2.13
#